data_AF-G8B6F5-F1
#
_entry.id   AF-G8B6F5-F1
#
_cell.length_a   1.000
_cell.length_b   1.000
_cell.length_c   1.000
_cell.angle_alpha   90.00
_cell.angle_beta   90.00
_cell.angle_gamma   90.00
#
_symmetry.space_group_name_H-M   'P 1'
#
loop_
_entity.id
_entity.type
_entity.pdbx_description
1 polymer ?
#
loop_
_entity_poly.entity_id
_entity_poly.type
_entity_poly.pdbx_seq_one_letter_code
_entity_poly.pdbx_strand_id
1 'polypeptide(L)'
;MQSPISSSCKKGEQDVTQTRQEAKGIDLLTPPHSSAETETKSVTKPLNSTASSPNHHDYYHQAHLSKAQFNSILVNCATNLLKILYFKQNHHTCDTKQVKQFIIEILKRSKTSIQSLQLACFYIYKLIITNNANLPIKCQHLFLGLVIIASKFNQDYNYSFKSWCKIIGLNEEPKHIKHLREVEIQVLSLLNYELGLMGEKYENWCNVLFIFGYDFIKYQIIKQNSSNGDIFSNDIIWDLDVSSYSSKLIKWWQFFQDLKIDNLRIVRIRFESYFTQQLNEKVFIVQDATKKRCRDDDDDVTVTLFNNIKKIKV
;
A
#
# COMPACT_ATOMS: atom_id res chain seq x y z
N MET A 1 -32.10 40.51 43.07
CA MET A 1 -32.53 40.23 44.46
C MET A 1 -32.05 38.84 44.86
N GLN A 2 -32.18 38.46 46.15
CA GLN A 2 -31.48 37.34 46.80
C GLN A 2 -31.71 35.93 46.23
N SER A 3 -30.78 35.03 46.56
CA SER A 3 -30.93 33.56 46.54
C SER A 3 -31.27 33.02 47.94
N PRO A 4 -31.90 31.83 48.03
CA PRO A 4 -31.41 30.72 48.89
C PRO A 4 -31.29 29.38 48.09
N ILE A 5 -30.52 28.31 48.40
CA ILE A 5 -29.94 27.71 49.64
C ILE A 5 -31.00 26.92 50.45
N SER A 6 -30.94 25.58 50.66
CA SER A 6 -30.07 24.45 50.21
C SER A 6 -30.89 23.11 50.38
N SER A 7 -30.44 21.85 50.35
CA SER A 7 -29.14 21.13 50.37
C SER A 7 -29.32 19.70 49.76
N SER A 8 -28.34 19.06 49.10
CA SER A 8 -27.25 18.18 49.62
C SER A 8 -27.61 16.76 50.09
N CYS A 9 -27.07 15.74 49.40
CA CYS A 9 -26.60 14.47 49.99
C CYS A 9 -25.54 13.80 49.07
N LYS A 10 -24.68 12.91 49.58
CA LYS A 10 -23.50 12.33 48.90
C LYS A 10 -23.44 10.79 48.93
N LYS A 11 -22.85 10.18 47.88
CA LYS A 11 -21.90 9.03 47.85
C LYS A 11 -21.72 8.57 46.39
N GLY A 12 -20.55 8.11 45.92
CA GLY A 12 -19.21 8.01 46.53
C GLY A 12 -18.15 7.80 45.42
N GLU A 13 -16.86 7.79 45.75
CA GLU A 13 -15.77 7.70 44.76
C GLU A 13 -15.64 6.32 44.07
N GLN A 14 -15.02 6.31 42.88
CA GLN A 14 -13.69 5.70 42.75
C GLN A 14 -12.90 6.31 41.57
N ASP A 15 -11.59 6.43 41.76
CA ASP A 15 -10.61 6.98 40.81
C ASP A 15 -9.63 5.87 40.41
N VAL A 16 -9.33 5.75 39.12
CA VAL A 16 -8.36 4.79 38.58
C VAL A 16 -7.55 5.45 37.46
N THR A 17 -6.39 6.00 37.84
CA THR A 17 -5.34 6.35 36.88
C THR A 17 -4.73 5.09 36.29
N GLN A 18 -4.75 4.92 34.96
CA GLN A 18 -3.99 3.85 34.30
C GLN A 18 -3.10 4.33 33.15
N THR A 19 -1.86 3.85 33.24
CA THR A 19 -0.67 4.18 32.46
C THR A 19 -0.81 3.99 30.95
N ARG A 20 -0.35 4.98 30.18
CA ARG A 20 -0.12 4.87 28.73
C ARG A 20 0.90 3.77 28.42
N GLN A 21 0.48 2.73 27.71
CA GLN A 21 1.37 1.77 27.03
C GLN A 21 1.08 1.78 25.52
N GLU A 22 2.13 1.69 24.71
CA GLU A 22 2.04 1.84 23.25
C GLU A 22 1.92 0.46 22.59
N ALA A 23 0.74 0.18 22.04
CA ALA A 23 0.40 -1.13 21.49
C ALA A 23 0.63 -1.21 19.97
N LYS A 24 1.30 -2.30 19.57
CA LYS A 24 1.78 -2.67 18.24
C LYS A 24 0.72 -2.62 17.13
N GLY A 25 1.21 -2.51 15.88
CA GLY A 25 0.41 -2.24 14.68
C GLY A 25 -0.76 -3.21 14.41
N ILE A 26 -1.82 -2.65 13.83
CA ILE A 26 -3.10 -3.31 13.53
C ILE A 26 -3.15 -3.70 12.05
N ASP A 27 -3.67 -4.88 11.72
CA ASP A 27 -3.91 -5.33 10.32
C ASP A 27 -5.14 -4.61 9.70
N LEU A 28 -5.10 -4.34 8.39
CA LEU A 28 -5.93 -3.29 7.78
C LEU A 28 -6.78 -3.70 6.56
N LEU A 29 -6.48 -4.80 5.84
CA LEU A 29 -7.11 -5.07 4.53
C LEU A 29 -7.41 -6.56 4.27
N THR A 30 -8.39 -7.15 4.97
CA THR A 30 -9.19 -8.28 4.43
C THR A 30 -10.52 -8.46 5.20
N PRO A 31 -11.68 -8.50 4.53
CA PRO A 31 -12.90 -9.14 5.02
C PRO A 31 -12.89 -10.65 4.69
N PRO A 32 -13.73 -11.49 5.34
CA PRO A 32 -13.85 -12.90 5.00
C PRO A 32 -14.53 -13.10 3.63
N HIS A 33 -14.04 -14.08 2.84
CA HIS A 33 -14.81 -14.63 1.72
C HIS A 33 -15.88 -15.60 2.26
N SER A 34 -17.06 -15.57 1.66
CA SER A 34 -18.20 -16.42 2.04
C SER A 34 -18.21 -17.73 1.24
N SER A 35 -17.60 -18.77 1.79
CA SER A 35 -17.76 -20.17 1.37
C SER A 35 -17.85 -21.04 2.61
N ALA A 36 -19.00 -21.69 2.82
CA ALA A 36 -19.28 -22.45 4.02
C ALA A 36 -18.82 -23.91 3.87
N GLU A 37 -17.71 -24.26 4.52
CA GLU A 37 -17.25 -25.64 4.68
C GLU A 37 -17.00 -25.93 6.17
N THR A 38 -17.38 -27.12 6.62
CA THR A 38 -17.46 -27.46 8.04
C THR A 38 -16.15 -28.08 8.53
N GLU A 39 -15.31 -27.30 9.22
CA GLU A 39 -14.05 -27.81 9.76
C GLU A 39 -14.25 -28.95 10.77
N THR A 40 -13.83 -30.15 10.38
CA THR A 40 -13.59 -31.28 11.29
C THR A 40 -12.09 -31.61 11.27
N LYS A 41 -11.44 -31.59 12.45
CA LYS A 41 -9.98 -31.67 12.57
C LYS A 41 -9.43 -33.05 12.18
N SER A 42 -8.51 -33.12 11.22
CA SER A 42 -7.46 -34.15 11.19
C SER A 42 -6.27 -33.75 10.31
N VAL A 43 -5.15 -34.46 10.47
CA VAL A 43 -3.82 -34.10 9.96
C VAL A 43 -3.60 -34.61 8.52
N THR A 44 -3.31 -33.71 7.58
CA THR A 44 -2.23 -33.84 6.56
C THR A 44 -2.16 -32.57 5.69
N LYS A 45 -0.98 -32.19 5.19
CA LYS A 45 -0.81 -31.16 4.16
C LYS A 45 -0.74 -31.83 2.78
N PRO A 46 -1.69 -31.61 1.86
CA PRO A 46 -1.53 -31.96 0.44
C PRO A 46 -0.59 -30.94 -0.23
N LEU A 47 0.37 -31.41 -1.03
CA LEU A 47 1.30 -30.55 -1.78
C LEU A 47 0.66 -30.07 -3.11
N ASN A 48 -0.43 -29.31 -3.01
CA ASN A 48 -1.02 -28.62 -4.17
C ASN A 48 -0.66 -27.13 -4.11
N SER A 49 0.28 -26.70 -4.95
CA SER A 49 0.54 -25.28 -5.18
C SER A 49 -0.58 -24.67 -6.01
N THR A 50 -1.65 -24.23 -5.35
CA THR A 50 -2.58 -23.28 -5.95
C THR A 50 -1.77 -22.08 -6.43
N ALA A 51 -1.87 -21.76 -7.74
CA ALA A 51 -1.18 -20.60 -8.29
C ALA A 51 -1.73 -19.35 -7.60
N SER A 52 -0.92 -18.76 -6.71
CA SER A 52 -1.34 -17.60 -5.94
C SER A 52 -1.69 -16.45 -6.89
N SER A 53 -2.67 -15.63 -6.52
CA SER A 53 -3.05 -14.48 -7.35
C SER A 53 -2.04 -13.35 -7.14
N PRO A 54 -1.68 -12.54 -8.17
CA PRO A 54 -0.91 -11.30 -7.98
C PRO A 54 -1.62 -10.26 -7.08
N ASN A 55 -2.86 -10.53 -6.67
CA ASN A 55 -3.62 -9.85 -5.61
C ASN A 55 -3.15 -10.19 -4.18
N HIS A 56 -2.21 -11.12 -3.99
CA HIS A 56 -1.77 -11.64 -2.69
C HIS A 56 -0.25 -11.67 -2.55
N HIS A 57 0.27 -11.58 -1.31
CA HIS A 57 1.72 -11.49 -1.06
C HIS A 57 2.47 -12.76 -1.44
N ASP A 58 1.85 -13.93 -1.29
CA ASP A 58 2.48 -15.24 -1.58
C ASP A 58 2.73 -15.49 -3.07
N TYR A 59 2.18 -14.67 -3.97
CA TYR A 59 2.65 -14.64 -5.36
C TYR A 59 4.11 -14.18 -5.42
N TYR A 60 4.44 -13.08 -4.72
CA TYR A 60 5.77 -12.47 -4.62
C TYR A 60 6.65 -13.11 -3.53
N HIS A 61 6.52 -14.42 -3.33
CA HIS A 61 7.06 -15.18 -2.18
C HIS A 61 8.57 -15.02 -1.95
N GLN A 62 9.39 -14.83 -2.99
CA GLN A 62 10.84 -14.61 -2.87
C GLN A 62 11.20 -13.34 -2.08
N ALA A 63 10.33 -12.33 -2.06
CA ALA A 63 10.55 -11.14 -1.25
C ALA A 63 10.16 -11.35 0.24
N HIS A 64 9.63 -12.53 0.60
CA HIS A 64 9.30 -12.95 1.97
C HIS A 64 8.46 -11.91 2.76
N LEU A 65 7.61 -11.18 2.05
CA LEU A 65 6.92 -10.00 2.58
C LEU A 65 5.75 -10.39 3.47
N SER A 66 5.63 -9.74 4.62
CA SER A 66 4.37 -9.75 5.35
C SER A 66 3.28 -9.02 4.55
N LYS A 67 2.03 -9.44 4.75
CA LYS A 67 0.81 -8.76 4.31
C LYS A 67 0.84 -7.23 4.50
N ALA A 68 1.32 -6.77 5.65
CA ALA A 68 1.43 -5.35 5.97
C ALA A 68 2.46 -4.63 5.08
N GLN A 69 3.59 -5.27 4.77
CA GLN A 69 4.62 -4.72 3.86
C GLN A 69 4.14 -4.69 2.41
N PHE A 70 3.52 -5.78 1.93
CA PHE A 70 2.90 -5.84 0.61
C PHE A 70 1.87 -4.71 0.42
N ASN A 71 0.96 -4.52 1.37
CA ASN A 71 -0.02 -3.43 1.36
C ASN A 71 0.67 -2.05 1.39
N SER A 72 1.72 -1.89 2.18
CA SER A 72 2.51 -0.65 2.26
C SER A 72 3.21 -0.30 0.93
N ILE A 73 3.69 -1.31 0.18
CA ILE A 73 4.24 -1.13 -1.16
C ILE A 73 3.16 -0.60 -2.10
N LEU A 74 1.99 -1.24 -2.18
CA LEU A 74 0.90 -0.80 -3.07
C LEU A 74 0.35 0.59 -2.73
N VAL A 75 0.28 0.96 -1.44
CA VAL A 75 -0.05 2.33 -1.00
C VAL A 75 1.01 3.34 -1.45
N ASN A 76 2.30 2.98 -1.40
CA ASN A 76 3.37 3.80 -1.98
C ASN A 76 3.23 3.89 -3.51
N CYS A 77 2.85 2.82 -4.21
CA CYS A 77 2.59 2.87 -5.66
C CYS A 77 1.50 3.90 -6.01
N ALA A 78 0.33 3.81 -5.37
CA ALA A 78 -0.76 4.77 -5.56
C ALA A 78 -0.32 6.21 -5.27
N THR A 79 0.42 6.42 -4.18
CA THR A 79 0.97 7.73 -3.81
C THR A 79 1.94 8.27 -4.87
N ASN A 80 2.85 7.43 -5.36
CA ASN A 80 3.89 7.83 -6.31
C ASN A 80 3.32 8.05 -7.72
N LEU A 81 2.33 7.27 -8.16
CA LEU A 81 1.61 7.49 -9.42
C LEU A 81 0.85 8.84 -9.41
N LEU A 82 0.15 9.16 -8.32
CA LEU A 82 -0.50 10.47 -8.18
C LEU A 82 0.52 11.61 -8.20
N LYS A 83 1.69 11.42 -7.57
CA LYS A 83 2.79 12.41 -7.64
C LYS A 83 3.31 12.58 -9.07
N ILE A 84 3.51 11.51 -9.84
CA ILE A 84 3.88 11.61 -11.26
C ILE A 84 2.82 12.40 -12.05
N LEU A 85 1.54 12.09 -11.85
CA LEU A 85 0.43 12.75 -12.56
C LEU A 85 0.34 14.25 -12.26
N TYR A 86 0.41 14.66 -10.99
CA TYR A 86 0.26 16.06 -10.59
C TYR A 86 1.56 16.89 -10.67
N PHE A 87 2.74 16.27 -10.61
CA PHE A 87 4.03 16.97 -10.72
C PHE A 87 4.16 17.76 -12.03
N LYS A 88 3.71 17.17 -13.15
CA LYS A 88 3.74 17.82 -14.48
C LYS A 88 2.82 19.04 -14.59
N GLN A 89 1.82 19.17 -13.72
CA GLN A 89 0.76 20.17 -13.80
C GLN A 89 1.06 21.47 -13.02
N ASN A 90 2.24 21.60 -12.40
CA ASN A 90 2.64 22.74 -11.56
C ASN A 90 1.67 23.07 -10.40
N HIS A 91 0.72 22.21 -10.09
CA HIS A 91 -0.23 22.40 -9.01
C HIS A 91 0.32 21.90 -7.68
N HIS A 92 0.53 22.81 -6.71
CA HIS A 92 0.88 22.51 -5.31
C HIS A 92 -0.22 21.74 -4.52
N THR A 93 -1.18 21.11 -5.19
CA THR A 93 -2.40 20.51 -4.60
C THR A 93 -2.22 19.06 -4.13
N CYS A 94 -1.01 18.50 -4.23
CA CYS A 94 -0.69 17.10 -3.91
C CYS A 94 0.43 17.01 -2.84
N ASP A 95 0.17 17.47 -1.61
CA ASP A 95 1.05 17.14 -0.47
C ASP A 95 1.10 15.62 -0.28
N THR A 96 2.32 15.07 -0.41
CA THR A 96 2.61 13.64 -0.27
C THR A 96 2.12 13.07 1.07
N LYS A 97 2.25 13.81 2.17
CA LYS A 97 1.89 13.30 3.50
C LYS A 97 0.38 13.19 3.64
N GLN A 98 -0.34 14.27 3.33
CA GLN A 98 -1.81 14.31 3.35
C GLN A 98 -2.44 13.33 2.36
N VAL A 99 -1.89 13.20 1.14
CA VAL A 99 -2.38 12.25 0.14
C VAL A 99 -2.15 10.81 0.58
N LYS A 100 -0.96 10.45 1.11
CA LYS A 100 -0.70 9.10 1.61
C LYS A 100 -1.59 8.72 2.80
N GLN A 101 -1.81 9.66 3.74
CA GLN A 101 -2.73 9.45 4.87
C GLN A 101 -4.18 9.27 4.39
N PHE A 102 -4.63 10.08 3.44
CA PHE A 102 -5.96 9.96 2.83
C PHE A 102 -6.14 8.59 2.14
N ILE A 103 -5.16 8.15 1.33
CA ILE A 103 -5.17 6.83 0.68
C ILE A 103 -5.36 5.71 1.71
N ILE A 104 -4.57 5.71 2.79
CA ILE A 104 -4.63 4.67 3.83
C ILE A 104 -6.01 4.64 4.50
N GLU A 105 -6.54 5.80 4.93
CA GLU A 105 -7.83 5.85 5.62
C GLU A 105 -9.01 5.53 4.70
N ILE A 106 -8.99 5.93 3.41
CA ILE A 106 -10.01 5.55 2.44
C ILE A 106 -10.04 4.03 2.23
N LEU A 107 -8.89 3.42 1.90
CA LEU A 107 -8.80 1.99 1.59
C LEU A 107 -9.24 1.13 2.79
N LYS A 108 -8.83 1.52 4.00
CA LYS A 108 -9.24 0.89 5.27
C LYS A 108 -10.75 0.99 5.51
N ARG A 109 -11.32 2.19 5.42
CA ARG A 109 -12.75 2.43 5.75
C ARG A 109 -13.72 1.85 4.72
N SER A 110 -13.33 1.84 3.45
CA SER A 110 -14.08 1.18 2.37
C SER A 110 -13.73 -0.30 2.18
N LYS A 111 -12.83 -0.86 3.01
CA LYS A 111 -12.37 -2.26 2.94
C LYS A 111 -11.95 -2.68 1.52
N THR A 112 -11.28 -1.78 0.79
CA THR A 112 -10.94 -1.96 -0.63
C THR A 112 -10.09 -3.22 -0.83
N SER A 113 -10.46 -4.04 -1.83
CA SER A 113 -9.67 -5.21 -2.20
C SER A 113 -8.34 -4.82 -2.84
N ILE A 114 -7.33 -5.69 -2.74
CA ILE A 114 -6.03 -5.47 -3.39
C ILE A 114 -6.20 -5.29 -4.91
N GLN A 115 -7.08 -6.08 -5.52
CA GLN A 115 -7.42 -5.97 -6.94
C GLN A 115 -7.98 -4.59 -7.32
N SER A 116 -8.88 -4.02 -6.52
CA SER A 116 -9.41 -2.67 -6.76
C SER A 116 -8.37 -1.58 -6.54
N LEU A 117 -7.38 -1.78 -5.65
CA LEU A 117 -6.24 -0.88 -5.54
C LEU A 117 -5.29 -1.00 -6.76
N GLN A 118 -5.02 -2.21 -7.24
CA GLN A 118 -4.17 -2.46 -8.41
C GLN A 118 -4.79 -1.90 -9.70
N LEU A 119 -6.12 -1.99 -9.85
CA LEU A 119 -6.88 -1.34 -10.93
C LEU A 119 -6.99 0.18 -10.77
N ALA A 120 -7.20 0.71 -9.56
CA ALA A 120 -7.10 2.16 -9.34
C ALA A 120 -5.72 2.70 -9.72
N CYS A 121 -4.64 1.96 -9.43
CA CYS A 121 -3.29 2.29 -9.91
C CYS A 121 -3.18 2.26 -11.44
N PHE A 122 -3.76 1.26 -12.11
CA PHE A 122 -3.81 1.20 -13.58
C PHE A 122 -4.52 2.42 -14.17
N TYR A 123 -5.63 2.84 -13.56
CA TYR A 123 -6.37 4.02 -13.99
C TYR A 123 -5.56 5.32 -13.79
N ILE A 124 -4.80 5.49 -12.69
CA ILE A 124 -3.88 6.64 -12.56
C ILE A 124 -2.83 6.62 -13.68
N TYR A 125 -2.28 5.45 -14.01
CA TYR A 125 -1.34 5.29 -15.12
C TYR A 125 -1.98 5.63 -16.49
N LYS A 126 -3.23 5.24 -16.76
CA LYS A 126 -3.96 5.70 -17.96
C LYS A 126 -4.01 7.23 -18.05
N LEU A 127 -4.27 7.92 -16.93
CA LEU A 127 -4.30 9.39 -16.91
C LEU A 127 -2.92 10.03 -17.14
N ILE A 128 -1.83 9.35 -16.75
CA ILE A 128 -0.44 9.78 -17.01
C ILE A 128 -0.11 9.70 -18.51
N ILE A 129 -0.57 8.67 -19.24
CA ILE A 129 -0.28 8.52 -20.67
C ILE A 129 -1.19 9.37 -21.56
N THR A 130 -2.46 9.58 -21.18
CA THR A 130 -3.36 10.52 -21.88
C THR A 130 -2.87 11.98 -21.76
N ASN A 131 -1.94 12.26 -20.83
CA ASN A 131 -1.28 13.55 -20.68
C ASN A 131 -2.27 14.74 -20.59
N ASN A 132 -3.34 14.54 -19.82
CA ASN A 132 -4.34 15.57 -19.55
C ASN A 132 -3.68 16.75 -18.81
N ALA A 133 -3.25 17.77 -19.56
CA ALA A 133 -2.39 18.85 -19.05
C ALA A 133 -3.01 19.64 -17.88
N ASN A 134 -4.35 19.75 -17.86
CA ASN A 134 -5.13 20.38 -16.80
C ASN A 134 -6.15 19.38 -16.25
N LEU A 135 -5.84 18.67 -15.14
CA LEU A 135 -6.88 17.91 -14.42
C LEU A 135 -7.74 18.91 -13.62
N PRO A 136 -9.06 19.02 -13.86
CA PRO A 136 -9.94 19.96 -13.14
C PRO A 136 -10.26 19.52 -11.70
N ILE A 137 -9.64 18.43 -11.23
CA ILE A 137 -10.01 17.67 -10.04
C ILE A 137 -8.84 17.60 -9.05
N LYS A 138 -9.12 17.82 -7.75
CA LYS A 138 -8.13 17.71 -6.68
C LYS A 138 -7.66 16.26 -6.50
N CYS A 139 -6.37 16.05 -6.20
CA CYS A 139 -5.75 14.72 -6.07
C CYS A 139 -6.52 13.73 -5.18
N GLN A 140 -7.03 14.18 -4.02
CA GLN A 140 -7.83 13.33 -3.12
C GLN A 140 -9.18 12.93 -3.74
N HIS A 141 -9.86 13.85 -4.42
CA HIS A 141 -11.11 13.56 -5.13
C HIS A 141 -10.89 12.63 -6.32
N LEU A 142 -9.78 12.81 -7.06
CA LEU A 142 -9.39 11.92 -8.14
C LEU A 142 -9.20 10.49 -7.62
N PHE A 143 -8.36 10.30 -6.59
CA PHE A 143 -8.11 8.98 -6.02
C PHE A 143 -9.41 8.33 -5.51
N LEU A 144 -10.28 9.10 -4.85
CA LEU A 144 -11.58 8.61 -4.40
C LEU A 144 -12.45 8.13 -5.57
N GLY A 145 -12.56 8.92 -6.64
CA GLY A 145 -13.31 8.52 -7.85
C GLY A 145 -12.76 7.26 -8.50
N LEU A 146 -11.43 7.15 -8.61
CA LEU A 146 -10.74 5.99 -9.17
C LEU A 146 -10.97 4.71 -8.34
N VAL A 147 -10.97 4.81 -7.00
CA VAL A 147 -11.28 3.68 -6.11
C VAL A 147 -12.77 3.30 -6.17
N ILE A 148 -13.68 4.27 -6.23
CA ILE A 148 -15.12 4.01 -6.42
C ILE A 148 -15.35 3.22 -7.72
N ILE A 149 -14.74 3.66 -8.82
CA ILE A 149 -14.87 3.02 -10.14
C ILE A 149 -14.21 1.63 -10.16
N ALA A 150 -13.04 1.47 -9.56
CA ALA A 150 -12.36 0.17 -9.48
C ALA A 150 -13.16 -0.86 -8.64
N SER A 151 -13.79 -0.45 -7.54
CA SER A 151 -14.74 -1.31 -6.81
C SER A 151 -15.98 -1.64 -7.66
N LYS A 152 -16.60 -0.64 -8.30
CA LYS A 152 -17.78 -0.85 -9.17
C LYS A 152 -17.50 -1.76 -10.38
N PHE A 153 -16.26 -1.82 -10.85
CA PHE A 153 -15.86 -2.68 -11.96
C PHE A 153 -15.52 -4.12 -11.53
N ASN A 154 -15.06 -4.33 -10.29
CA ASN A 154 -14.60 -5.62 -9.78
C ASN A 154 -15.60 -6.38 -8.90
N GLN A 155 -16.63 -5.72 -8.38
CA GLN A 155 -17.46 -6.23 -7.29
C GLN A 155 -18.94 -6.07 -7.65
N ASP A 156 -19.77 -7.10 -7.46
CA ASP A 156 -21.22 -6.99 -7.66
C ASP A 156 -21.86 -6.08 -6.61
N TYR A 157 -21.44 -6.24 -5.35
CA TYR A 157 -21.91 -5.45 -4.21
C TYR A 157 -21.09 -4.17 -4.04
N ASN A 158 -21.76 -3.01 -4.14
CA ASN A 158 -21.11 -1.70 -4.08
C ASN A 158 -21.73 -0.76 -3.06
N TYR A 159 -20.89 0.07 -2.44
CA TYR A 159 -21.33 1.16 -1.58
C TYR A 159 -22.07 2.24 -2.37
N SER A 160 -23.25 2.62 -1.89
CA SER A 160 -24.01 3.77 -2.39
C SER A 160 -23.23 5.09 -2.17
N PHE A 161 -23.55 6.15 -2.92
CA PHE A 161 -22.93 7.47 -2.68
C PHE A 161 -23.19 8.02 -1.26
N LYS A 162 -24.32 7.63 -0.62
CA LYS A 162 -24.60 7.93 0.80
C LYS A 162 -23.62 7.20 1.73
N SER A 163 -23.34 5.94 1.45
CA SER A 163 -22.34 5.14 2.14
C SER A 163 -20.93 5.72 1.95
N TRP A 164 -20.58 6.16 0.73
CA TRP A 164 -19.31 6.83 0.46
C TRP A 164 -19.16 8.16 1.19
N CYS A 165 -20.22 8.99 1.30
CA CYS A 165 -20.19 10.19 2.14
C CYS A 165 -19.77 9.84 3.58
N LYS A 166 -20.39 8.81 4.19
CA LYS A 166 -20.03 8.34 5.55
C LYS A 166 -18.60 7.84 5.65
N ILE A 167 -18.12 7.05 4.69
CA ILE A 167 -16.74 6.54 4.62
C ILE A 167 -15.73 7.70 4.68
N ILE A 168 -15.98 8.78 3.92
CA ILE A 168 -15.10 9.96 3.86
C ILE A 168 -15.36 11.01 4.96
N GLY A 169 -16.31 10.77 5.87
CA GLY A 169 -16.62 11.68 6.98
C GLY A 169 -17.51 12.88 6.62
N LEU A 170 -18.26 12.81 5.50
CA LEU A 170 -19.24 13.83 5.11
C LEU A 170 -20.68 13.40 5.41
N ASN A 171 -21.52 14.37 5.78
CA ASN A 171 -22.97 14.20 5.92
C ASN A 171 -23.60 13.78 4.57
N GLU A 172 -24.74 13.07 4.61
CA GLU A 172 -25.52 12.63 3.42
C GLU A 172 -26.23 13.77 2.65
N GLU A 173 -25.71 14.99 2.72
CA GLU A 173 -26.28 16.16 2.06
C GLU A 173 -26.36 15.99 0.53
N PRO A 174 -27.44 16.44 -0.13
CA PRO A 174 -27.59 16.35 -1.59
C PRO A 174 -26.39 16.93 -2.37
N LYS A 175 -25.76 17.99 -1.85
CA LYS A 175 -24.55 18.60 -2.42
C LYS A 175 -23.33 17.66 -2.43
N HIS A 176 -23.12 16.85 -1.38
CA HIS A 176 -21.99 15.93 -1.31
C HIS A 176 -22.23 14.72 -2.22
N ILE A 177 -23.47 14.21 -2.24
CA ILE A 177 -23.89 13.12 -3.14
C ILE A 177 -23.77 13.56 -4.61
N LYS A 178 -24.14 14.80 -4.94
CA LYS A 178 -23.95 15.40 -6.27
C LYS A 178 -22.47 15.50 -6.64
N HIS A 179 -21.64 16.04 -5.75
CA HIS A 179 -20.19 16.15 -5.97
C HIS A 179 -19.52 14.78 -6.20
N LEU A 180 -19.87 13.74 -5.44
CA LEU A 180 -19.32 12.39 -5.68
C LEU A 180 -19.76 11.79 -7.03
N ARG A 181 -20.97 12.10 -7.50
CA ARG A 181 -21.45 11.72 -8.84
C ARG A 181 -20.73 12.51 -9.94
N GLU A 182 -20.49 13.79 -9.73
CA GLU A 182 -19.72 14.64 -10.65
C GLU A 182 -18.27 14.15 -10.77
N VAL A 183 -17.65 13.78 -9.65
CA VAL A 183 -16.32 13.13 -9.62
C VAL A 183 -16.32 11.80 -10.38
N GLU A 184 -17.32 10.92 -10.17
CA GLU A 184 -17.42 9.66 -10.91
C GLU A 184 -17.53 9.89 -12.43
N ILE A 185 -18.43 10.77 -12.87
CA ILE A 185 -18.62 11.06 -14.30
C ILE A 185 -17.37 11.70 -14.91
N GLN A 186 -16.70 12.61 -14.20
CA GLN A 186 -15.44 13.20 -14.64
C GLN A 186 -14.34 12.14 -14.80
N VAL A 187 -14.19 11.23 -13.84
CA VAL A 187 -13.14 10.19 -13.92
C VAL A 187 -13.43 9.15 -14.99
N LEU A 188 -14.69 8.72 -15.16
CA LEU A 188 -15.09 7.83 -16.27
C LEU A 188 -14.81 8.48 -17.64
N SER A 189 -15.13 9.77 -17.79
CA SER A 189 -14.84 10.56 -19.00
C SER A 189 -13.32 10.66 -19.27
N LEU A 190 -12.52 11.02 -18.25
CA LEU A 190 -11.05 11.10 -18.36
C LEU A 190 -10.37 9.74 -18.68
N LEU A 191 -11.04 8.62 -18.41
CA LEU A 191 -10.59 7.26 -18.74
C LEU A 191 -11.15 6.72 -20.07
N ASN A 192 -11.97 7.51 -20.78
CA ASN A 192 -12.75 7.13 -21.97
C ASN A 192 -13.66 5.90 -21.75
N TYR A 193 -14.12 5.66 -20.52
CA TYR A 193 -14.89 4.46 -20.09
C TYR A 193 -14.17 3.10 -20.31
N GLU A 194 -12.93 3.11 -20.81
CA GLU A 194 -12.09 1.94 -21.05
C GLU A 194 -11.44 1.43 -19.74
N LEU A 195 -12.22 0.70 -18.94
CA LEU A 195 -11.83 0.19 -17.62
C LEU A 195 -11.20 -1.22 -17.63
N GLY A 196 -11.34 -1.97 -18.73
CA GLY A 196 -11.02 -3.39 -18.80
C GLY A 196 -9.53 -3.74 -18.76
N LEU A 197 -9.12 -4.51 -17.75
CA LEU A 197 -7.79 -5.09 -17.62
C LEU A 197 -7.91 -6.49 -16.99
N MET A 198 -7.66 -7.54 -17.78
CA MET A 198 -7.93 -8.94 -17.42
C MET A 198 -6.79 -9.88 -17.85
N GLY A 199 -6.70 -11.07 -17.24
CA GLY A 199 -5.77 -12.14 -17.63
C GLY A 199 -4.30 -11.75 -17.53
N GLU A 200 -3.46 -12.24 -18.46
CA GLU A 200 -2.02 -11.94 -18.53
C GLU A 200 -1.74 -10.43 -18.53
N LYS A 201 -2.60 -9.62 -19.16
CA LYS A 201 -2.49 -8.15 -19.20
C LYS A 201 -2.60 -7.54 -17.80
N TYR A 202 -3.46 -8.11 -16.94
CA TYR A 202 -3.60 -7.75 -15.53
C TYR A 202 -2.41 -8.24 -14.68
N GLU A 203 -1.98 -9.48 -14.87
CA GLU A 203 -0.86 -10.08 -14.12
C GLU A 203 0.47 -9.35 -14.41
N ASN A 204 0.76 -9.07 -15.69
CA ASN A 204 1.93 -8.29 -16.09
C ASN A 204 1.85 -6.84 -15.58
N TRP A 205 0.67 -6.21 -15.58
CA TRP A 205 0.48 -4.91 -14.93
C TRP A 205 0.82 -4.96 -13.43
N CYS A 206 0.33 -5.97 -12.71
CA CYS A 206 0.61 -6.10 -11.28
C CYS A 206 2.11 -6.29 -11.00
N ASN A 207 2.81 -7.06 -11.83
CA ASN A 207 4.27 -7.19 -11.77
C ASN A 207 4.98 -5.85 -12.01
N VAL A 208 4.61 -5.09 -13.05
CA VAL A 208 5.15 -3.74 -13.30
C VAL A 208 4.90 -2.81 -12.11
N LEU A 209 3.67 -2.80 -11.58
CA LEU A 209 3.27 -1.98 -10.45
C LEU A 209 4.05 -2.33 -9.17
N PHE A 210 4.42 -3.61 -9.00
CA PHE A 210 5.19 -4.06 -7.85
C PHE A 210 6.69 -3.75 -7.98
N ILE A 211 7.29 -3.95 -9.17
CA ILE A 211 8.66 -3.50 -9.48
C ILE A 211 8.78 -1.97 -9.26
N PHE A 212 7.81 -1.20 -9.75
CA PHE A 212 7.71 0.25 -9.53
C PHE A 212 7.70 0.62 -8.05
N GLY A 213 6.83 0.00 -7.23
CA GLY A 213 6.79 0.25 -5.79
C GLY A 213 8.08 -0.11 -5.07
N TYR A 214 8.72 -1.20 -5.50
CA TYR A 214 9.94 -1.74 -4.92
C TYR A 214 11.17 -0.85 -5.20
N ASP A 215 11.23 -0.14 -6.33
CA ASP A 215 12.36 0.77 -6.61
C ASP A 215 12.45 1.97 -5.62
N PHE A 216 11.34 2.32 -4.96
CA PHE A 216 11.35 3.33 -3.89
C PHE A 216 11.74 2.77 -2.51
N ILE A 217 11.99 1.46 -2.40
CA ILE A 217 12.73 0.88 -1.28
C ILE A 217 14.21 1.23 -1.47
N LYS A 218 14.87 1.64 -0.39
CA LYS A 218 16.32 1.86 -0.36
C LYS A 218 17.02 0.53 -0.13
N TYR A 219 16.65 -0.15 0.96
CA TYR A 219 17.16 -1.47 1.33
C TYR A 219 16.04 -2.36 1.89
N GLN A 220 16.10 -3.66 1.62
CA GLN A 220 15.37 -4.69 2.35
C GLN A 220 16.40 -5.59 3.06
N ILE A 221 16.19 -5.84 4.35
CA ILE A 221 17.09 -6.64 5.19
C ILE A 221 16.30 -7.86 5.70
N ILE A 222 16.64 -9.04 5.19
CA ILE A 222 16.02 -10.32 5.56
C ILE A 222 16.98 -11.02 6.50
N LYS A 223 16.56 -11.28 7.75
CA LYS A 223 17.39 -11.95 8.77
C LYS A 223 16.96 -13.39 8.94
N GLN A 224 17.90 -14.31 8.79
CA GLN A 224 17.68 -15.76 8.79
C GLN A 224 18.46 -16.46 9.90
N ASN A 225 17.83 -17.46 10.52
CA ASN A 225 18.43 -18.36 11.49
C ASN A 225 19.44 -19.30 10.81
N SER A 226 20.72 -19.19 11.14
CA SER A 226 21.80 -20.02 10.55
C SER A 226 21.69 -21.52 10.84
N SER A 227 20.80 -21.94 11.74
CA SER A 227 20.55 -23.34 12.12
C SER A 227 19.46 -24.04 11.30
N ASN A 228 18.49 -23.30 10.74
CA ASN A 228 17.34 -23.90 10.04
C ASN A 228 16.80 -23.09 8.84
N GLY A 229 17.34 -21.89 8.57
CA GLY A 229 16.94 -21.03 7.47
C GLY A 229 15.69 -20.16 7.72
N ASP A 230 15.03 -20.30 8.86
CA ASP A 230 13.80 -19.54 9.16
C ASP A 230 14.07 -18.03 9.20
N ILE A 231 13.18 -17.26 8.58
CA ILE A 231 13.21 -15.80 8.58
C ILE A 231 12.56 -15.28 9.86
N PHE A 232 13.34 -14.67 10.74
CA PHE A 232 12.85 -14.10 12.01
C PHE A 232 12.61 -12.59 11.94
N SER A 233 13.16 -11.90 10.93
CA SER A 233 12.91 -10.48 10.67
C SER A 233 13.06 -10.21 9.17
N ASN A 234 12.20 -9.32 8.65
CA ASN A 234 12.27 -8.80 7.30
C ASN A 234 11.95 -7.31 7.36
N ASP A 235 12.96 -6.46 7.24
CA ASP A 235 12.85 -5.02 7.48
C ASP A 235 12.95 -4.26 6.14
N ILE A 236 12.03 -3.31 5.90
CA ILE A 236 12.02 -2.47 4.68
C ILE A 236 12.35 -1.03 5.04
N ILE A 237 13.45 -0.53 4.47
CA ILE A 237 13.94 0.84 4.64
C ILE A 237 13.59 1.60 3.36
N TRP A 238 12.64 2.54 3.46
CA TRP A 238 12.21 3.39 2.35
C TRP A 238 13.28 4.41 1.98
N ASP A 239 13.33 4.81 0.71
CA ASP A 239 14.23 5.87 0.26
C ASP A 239 13.67 7.25 0.61
N LEU A 240 14.35 7.92 1.54
CA LEU A 240 13.99 9.25 2.04
C LEU A 240 14.82 10.37 1.41
N ASP A 241 15.78 10.05 0.54
CA ASP A 241 16.58 11.07 -0.15
C ASP A 241 15.77 11.74 -1.26
N VAL A 242 15.60 13.06 -1.15
CA VAL A 242 14.76 13.84 -2.05
C VAL A 242 15.28 13.81 -3.49
N SER A 243 16.61 13.77 -3.70
CA SER A 243 17.20 13.78 -5.04
C SER A 243 17.05 12.42 -5.73
N SER A 244 17.37 11.33 -5.03
CA SER A 244 17.16 9.94 -5.47
C SER A 244 15.68 9.71 -5.80
N TYR A 245 14.79 10.01 -4.86
CA TYR A 245 13.35 9.84 -4.99
C TYR A 245 12.78 10.63 -6.18
N SER A 246 13.25 11.87 -6.40
CA SER A 246 12.81 12.68 -7.56
C SER A 246 13.34 12.12 -8.87
N SER A 247 14.59 11.65 -8.91
CA SER A 247 15.16 10.99 -10.10
C SER A 247 14.41 9.70 -10.47
N LYS A 248 13.95 8.93 -9.47
CA LYS A 248 13.12 7.74 -9.66
C LYS A 248 11.75 8.10 -10.24
N LEU A 249 11.08 9.13 -9.71
CA LEU A 249 9.80 9.59 -10.29
C LEU A 249 9.95 10.00 -11.76
N ILE A 250 11.04 10.68 -12.14
CA ILE A 250 11.29 11.08 -13.53
C ILE A 250 11.53 9.86 -14.43
N LYS A 251 12.40 8.92 -14.03
CA LYS A 251 12.66 7.68 -14.77
C LYS A 251 11.39 6.86 -14.98
N TRP A 252 10.57 6.71 -13.94
CA TRP A 252 9.32 5.97 -14.03
C TRP A 252 8.26 6.72 -14.83
N TRP A 253 8.20 8.05 -14.77
CA TRP A 253 7.35 8.82 -15.68
C TRP A 253 7.73 8.59 -17.15
N GLN A 254 9.03 8.66 -17.49
CA GLN A 254 9.52 8.37 -18.85
C GLN A 254 9.12 6.96 -19.30
N PHE A 255 9.43 5.94 -18.51
CA PHE A 255 9.02 4.56 -18.77
C PHE A 255 7.51 4.43 -18.98
N PHE A 256 6.68 5.12 -18.20
CA PHE A 256 5.23 5.07 -18.38
C PHE A 256 4.74 5.77 -19.67
N GLN A 257 5.43 6.80 -20.20
CA GLN A 257 5.10 7.35 -21.53
C GLN A 257 5.43 6.35 -22.65
N ASP A 258 6.53 5.61 -22.53
CA ASP A 258 6.97 4.63 -23.54
C ASP A 258 6.23 3.27 -23.44
N LEU A 259 5.62 2.97 -22.30
CA LEU A 259 4.91 1.72 -22.04
C LEU A 259 3.63 1.59 -22.88
N LYS A 260 3.69 0.82 -23.97
CA LYS A 260 2.52 0.45 -24.76
C LYS A 260 1.69 -0.61 -24.03
N ILE A 261 0.45 -0.24 -23.67
CA ILE A 261 -0.49 -1.05 -22.89
C ILE A 261 -0.68 -2.48 -23.44
N ASP A 262 -0.70 -2.67 -24.76
CA ASP A 262 -0.95 -3.98 -25.36
C ASP A 262 0.27 -4.91 -25.37
N ASN A 263 1.48 -4.36 -25.18
CA ASN A 263 2.67 -5.18 -24.96
C ASN A 263 2.54 -6.01 -23.66
N LEU A 264 1.74 -5.57 -22.69
CA LEU A 264 1.45 -6.32 -21.45
C LEU A 264 0.68 -7.64 -21.70
N ARG A 265 0.19 -7.90 -22.92
CA ARG A 265 -0.35 -9.22 -23.31
C ARG A 265 0.72 -10.15 -23.90
N ILE A 266 1.86 -9.63 -24.33
CA ILE A 266 2.88 -10.36 -25.12
C ILE A 266 4.16 -10.59 -24.30
N VAL A 267 4.56 -9.60 -23.50
CA VAL A 267 5.75 -9.67 -22.66
C VAL A 267 5.43 -10.43 -21.37
N ARG A 268 6.29 -11.37 -20.97
CA ARG A 268 6.19 -12.07 -19.68
C ARG A 268 7.00 -11.33 -18.62
N ILE A 269 6.35 -10.46 -17.85
CA ILE A 269 6.96 -9.64 -16.80
C ILE A 269 6.84 -10.38 -15.47
N ARG A 270 7.98 -10.64 -14.81
CA ARG A 270 8.05 -11.37 -13.54
C ARG A 270 8.87 -10.60 -12.52
N PHE A 271 8.24 -10.22 -11.41
CA PHE A 271 8.90 -9.53 -10.30
C PHE A 271 10.03 -10.36 -9.69
N GLU A 272 9.92 -11.69 -9.69
CA GLU A 272 10.94 -12.60 -9.16
C GLU A 272 12.28 -12.41 -9.87
N SER A 273 12.25 -12.20 -11.19
CA SER A 273 13.45 -11.94 -12.00
C SER A 273 14.11 -10.59 -11.68
N TYR A 274 13.31 -9.56 -11.38
CA TYR A 274 13.81 -8.28 -10.88
C TYR A 274 14.35 -8.41 -9.44
N PHE A 275 13.63 -9.09 -8.55
CA PHE A 275 14.05 -9.29 -7.16
C PHE A 275 15.40 -10.01 -7.05
N THR A 276 15.61 -11.06 -7.85
CA THR A 276 16.92 -11.75 -7.93
C THR A 276 18.06 -10.81 -8.36
N GLN A 277 17.79 -9.86 -9.27
CA GLN A 277 18.77 -8.84 -9.68
C GLN A 277 19.05 -7.78 -8.61
N GLN A 278 18.27 -7.70 -7.53
CA GLN A 278 18.46 -6.73 -6.45
C GLN A 278 19.14 -7.33 -5.21
N LEU A 279 19.44 -8.63 -5.22
CA LEU A 279 20.25 -9.30 -4.21
C LEU A 279 21.66 -8.69 -4.14
N ASN A 280 22.13 -8.43 -2.93
CA ASN A 280 23.40 -7.77 -2.60
C ASN A 280 23.53 -6.29 -3.03
N GLU A 281 22.61 -5.74 -3.83
CA GLU A 281 22.54 -4.30 -4.14
C GLU A 281 21.57 -3.53 -3.22
N LYS A 282 20.30 -3.99 -3.18
CA LYS A 282 19.25 -3.44 -2.31
C LYS A 282 18.75 -4.47 -1.29
N VAL A 283 18.86 -5.77 -1.58
CA VAL A 283 18.33 -6.85 -0.76
C VAL A 283 19.48 -7.60 -0.10
N PHE A 284 19.52 -7.54 1.23
CA PHE A 284 20.57 -8.18 2.03
C PHE A 284 19.96 -9.30 2.86
N ILE A 285 20.44 -10.52 2.61
CA ILE A 285 20.11 -11.70 3.42
C ILE A 285 21.22 -11.85 4.46
N VAL A 286 20.88 -11.63 5.73
CA VAL A 286 21.81 -11.68 6.87
C VAL A 286 21.55 -12.95 7.67
N GLN A 287 22.53 -13.84 7.69
CA GLN A 287 22.54 -15.01 8.54
C GLN A 287 23.03 -14.61 9.94
N ASP A 288 22.34 -15.06 11.00
CA ASP A 288 22.73 -14.73 12.37
C ASP A 288 24.07 -15.39 12.74
N ALA A 289 25.01 -14.62 13.27
CA ALA A 289 26.30 -15.13 13.69
C ALA A 289 26.09 -16.02 14.94
N THR A 290 26.29 -17.32 14.80
CA THR A 290 26.03 -18.29 15.88
C THR A 290 26.74 -17.84 17.16
N LYS A 291 25.96 -17.59 18.22
CA LYS A 291 26.44 -17.02 19.50
C LYS A 291 27.50 -17.92 20.15
N LYS A 292 28.75 -17.71 19.73
CA LYS A 292 29.94 -18.37 20.29
C LYS A 292 30.10 -17.83 21.71
N ARG A 293 29.81 -18.66 22.72
CA ARG A 293 29.84 -18.28 24.14
C ARG A 293 31.26 -17.91 24.57
N CYS A 294 31.61 -16.65 24.38
CA CYS A 294 32.62 -15.94 25.16
C CYS A 294 31.92 -14.92 26.04
N ARG A 295 32.57 -14.55 27.14
CA ARG A 295 32.00 -13.72 28.21
C ARG A 295 32.00 -12.23 27.84
N ASP A 296 31.02 -11.55 28.42
CA ASP A 296 31.08 -10.18 28.96
C ASP A 296 31.73 -9.12 28.04
N ASP A 297 30.92 -8.59 27.11
CA ASP A 297 30.90 -7.17 26.71
C ASP A 297 29.59 -6.92 25.94
N ASP A 298 28.60 -6.33 26.61
CA ASP A 298 27.32 -5.91 25.99
C ASP A 298 27.49 -4.54 25.32
N ASP A 299 27.98 -4.50 24.08
CA ASP A 299 27.72 -3.37 23.19
C ASP A 299 27.73 -3.68 21.67
N ASP A 300 26.60 -3.37 21.05
CA ASP A 300 26.41 -2.85 19.69
C ASP A 300 26.99 -3.56 18.42
N VAL A 301 26.60 -4.83 18.22
CA VAL A 301 26.69 -5.51 16.90
C VAL A 301 25.90 -4.76 15.81
N THR A 302 24.82 -4.06 16.18
CA THR A 302 23.91 -3.36 15.27
C THR A 302 24.53 -2.16 14.56
N VAL A 303 25.13 -1.22 15.29
CA VAL A 303 25.85 -0.07 14.72
C VAL A 303 27.14 -0.51 14.07
N THR A 304 27.76 -1.62 14.50
CA THR A 304 28.88 -2.23 13.78
C THR A 304 28.48 -2.59 12.34
N LEU A 305 27.30 -3.19 12.12
CA LEU A 305 26.79 -3.46 10.77
C LEU A 305 26.50 -2.17 9.98
N PHE A 306 25.81 -1.19 10.59
CA PHE A 306 25.53 0.10 9.92
C PHE A 306 26.80 0.90 9.58
N ASN A 307 27.84 0.84 10.41
CA ASN A 307 29.12 1.50 10.15
C ASN A 307 29.94 0.77 9.09
N ASN A 308 29.85 -0.56 8.99
CA ASN A 308 30.45 -1.30 7.89
C ASN A 308 29.72 -1.05 6.55
N ILE A 309 28.38 -0.94 6.56
CA ILE A 309 27.61 -0.50 5.37
C ILE A 309 27.99 0.92 4.93
N LYS A 310 28.29 1.84 5.87
CA LYS A 310 28.85 3.17 5.53
C LYS A 310 30.26 3.08 4.92
N LYS A 311 31.10 2.14 5.35
CA LYS A 311 32.47 1.94 4.82
C LYS A 311 32.51 1.33 3.41
N ILE A 312 31.43 0.73 2.93
CA ILE A 312 31.31 0.16 1.57
C ILE A 312 31.08 1.27 0.50
N LYS A 313 31.12 2.54 0.88
CA LYS A 313 31.21 3.68 -0.05
C LYS A 313 32.52 4.45 0.09
N VAL A 314 33.53 3.95 -0.61
CA VAL A 314 34.63 4.72 -1.21
C VAL A 314 34.63 4.39 -2.70
#